data_AF-A0A7Y4RS73-F1
#
_entry.id   AF-A0A7Y4RS73-F1
#
_cell.length_a   1.000
_cell.length_b   1.000
_cell.length_c   1.000
_cell.angle_alpha   90.00
_cell.angle_beta   90.00
_cell.angle_gamma   90.00
#
_symmetry.space_group_name_H-M   'P 1'
#
loop_
_entity.id
_entity.type
_entity.pdbx_description
1 polymer ?
#
loop_
_entity_poly.entity_id
_entity_poly.type
_entity_poly.pdbx_seq_one_letter_code
_entity_poly.pdbx_strand_id
1 'polypeptide(L)'
;MMKKSIPSNLELPGMRFCRLVMLGTDTALLPNRDGNPMTRCNVTQRLNIAVDRAALAHKSLSKRKISPHIIRHTTAIHLLQSGVAFSVIALWLGHESTTTTHRYVEADLAMKEKALARLQEPETTISRYQPDDDALMQFLQDL
;
A
#
# COMPACT_ATOMS: atom_id res chain seq x y z
N MET A 1 -2.20 -55.19 -15.44
CA MET A 1 -2.84 -54.35 -14.41
C MET A 1 -3.06 -52.94 -14.95
N MET A 2 -4.26 -52.42 -14.76
CA MET A 2 -4.87 -51.27 -15.44
C MET A 2 -4.18 -49.92 -15.19
N LYS A 3 -3.83 -49.21 -16.26
CA LYS A 3 -3.60 -47.75 -16.23
C LYS A 3 -4.97 -47.07 -16.15
N LYS A 4 -5.37 -46.59 -14.97
CA LYS A 4 -6.55 -45.73 -14.86
C LYS A 4 -6.23 -44.35 -15.44
N SER A 5 -6.72 -44.11 -16.64
CA SER A 5 -6.78 -42.80 -17.28
C SER A 5 -7.66 -41.87 -16.44
N ILE A 6 -7.07 -40.85 -15.82
CA ILE A 6 -7.82 -39.79 -15.14
C ILE A 6 -8.30 -38.82 -16.22
N PRO A 7 -9.62 -38.60 -16.41
CA PRO A 7 -10.12 -37.72 -17.44
C PRO A 7 -9.78 -36.26 -17.12
N SER A 8 -9.03 -35.62 -18.02
CA SER A 8 -8.49 -34.27 -17.88
C SER A 8 -9.46 -33.16 -18.26
N ASN A 9 -10.78 -33.35 -18.12
CA ASN A 9 -11.77 -32.33 -18.47
C ASN A 9 -13.03 -32.49 -17.61
N LEU A 10 -13.04 -31.86 -16.44
CA LEU A 10 -14.30 -31.53 -15.75
C LEU A 10 -14.61 -30.06 -16.07
N GLU A 11 -15.27 -29.84 -17.21
CA GLU A 11 -15.80 -28.54 -17.58
C GLU A 11 -17.10 -28.28 -16.78
N LEU A 12 -16.97 -27.61 -15.63
CA LEU A 12 -18.12 -26.95 -14.99
C LEU A 12 -18.35 -25.58 -15.65
N PRO A 13 -19.58 -25.25 -16.07
CA PRO A 13 -19.87 -24.02 -16.78
C PRO A 13 -19.67 -22.81 -15.84
N GLY A 14 -18.75 -21.92 -16.21
CA GLY A 14 -18.57 -20.62 -15.56
C GLY A 14 -17.33 -20.47 -14.67
N MET A 15 -16.61 -21.56 -14.36
CA MET A 15 -15.33 -21.48 -13.63
C MET A 15 -14.26 -22.31 -14.34
N ARG A 16 -13.63 -21.71 -15.36
CA ARG A 16 -12.36 -22.23 -15.88
C ARG A 16 -11.29 -22.00 -14.81
N PHE A 17 -11.09 -23.00 -13.96
CA PHE A 17 -9.86 -23.13 -13.18
C PHE A 17 -8.69 -23.01 -14.17
N CYS A 18 -7.63 -22.30 -13.76
CA CYS A 18 -6.37 -22.29 -14.49
C CYS A 18 -6.09 -23.72 -14.94
N ARG A 19 -5.78 -23.91 -16.23
CA ARG A 19 -5.26 -25.19 -16.73
C ARG A 19 -4.26 -25.65 -15.69
N LEU A 20 -4.46 -26.84 -15.11
CA LEU A 20 -3.63 -27.35 -14.03
C LEU A 20 -2.23 -27.56 -14.65
N VAL A 21 -1.43 -26.49 -14.67
CA VAL A 21 -0.05 -26.54 -15.12
C VAL A 21 0.62 -27.41 -14.08
N MET A 22 1.16 -28.54 -14.53
CA MET A 22 2.02 -29.38 -13.70
C MET A 22 3.10 -28.46 -13.13
N LEU A 23 3.03 -28.18 -11.82
CA LEU A 23 3.93 -27.26 -11.14
C LEU A 23 5.33 -27.88 -11.12
N GLY A 24 6.09 -27.68 -12.19
CA GLY A 24 7.53 -27.93 -12.24
C GLY A 24 8.27 -26.81 -11.50
N THR A 25 9.51 -27.06 -11.10
CA THR A 25 10.38 -26.08 -10.41
C THR A 25 10.61 -24.79 -11.21
N ASP A 26 10.38 -24.83 -12.52
CA ASP A 26 10.52 -23.70 -13.45
C ASP A 26 9.19 -22.97 -13.73
N THR A 27 8.11 -23.34 -13.03
CA THR A 27 6.78 -22.75 -13.23
C THR A 27 6.64 -21.49 -12.39
N ALA A 28 6.05 -20.45 -12.97
CA ALA A 28 5.76 -19.22 -12.25
C ALA A 28 4.86 -19.52 -11.03
N LEU A 29 5.25 -19.00 -9.85
CA LEU A 29 4.45 -19.14 -8.61
C LEU A 29 3.03 -18.59 -8.78
N LEU A 30 2.89 -17.51 -9.54
CA LEU A 30 1.63 -16.88 -9.88
C LEU A 30 1.46 -16.88 -11.42
N PRO A 31 0.88 -17.96 -11.98
CA PRO A 31 0.66 -18.06 -13.42
C PRO A 31 -0.60 -17.32 -13.85
N ASN A 32 -0.58 -16.78 -15.06
CA ASN A 32 -1.75 -16.25 -15.73
C ASN A 32 -2.58 -17.40 -16.36
N ARG A 33 -3.66 -17.06 -17.09
CA ARG A 33 -4.55 -18.07 -17.69
C ARG A 33 -3.84 -19.00 -18.69
N ASP A 34 -2.75 -18.53 -19.29
CA ASP A 34 -1.97 -19.21 -20.32
C ASP A 34 -0.77 -19.96 -19.72
N GLY A 35 -0.60 -19.95 -18.40
CA GLY A 35 0.51 -20.61 -17.70
C GLY A 35 1.80 -19.78 -17.58
N ASN A 36 1.82 -18.57 -18.14
CA ASN A 36 2.97 -17.66 -18.07
C ASN A 36 2.96 -16.83 -16.77
N PRO A 37 4.09 -16.25 -16.32
CA PRO A 37 4.11 -15.34 -15.17
C PRO A 37 3.09 -14.20 -15.27
N MET A 38 2.43 -13.88 -14.14
CA MET A 38 1.51 -12.73 -14.08
C MET A 38 2.24 -11.40 -14.34
N THR A 39 1.69 -10.60 -15.25
CA THR A 39 2.13 -9.22 -15.48
C THR A 39 1.43 -8.25 -14.54
N ARG A 40 1.97 -7.03 -14.37
CA ARG A 40 1.36 -5.96 -13.56
C ARG A 40 -0.10 -5.68 -13.96
N CYS A 41 -0.39 -5.66 -15.25
CA CYS A 41 -1.74 -5.46 -15.77
C CYS A 41 -2.66 -6.61 -15.35
N ASN A 42 -2.18 -7.86 -15.42
CA ASN A 42 -2.94 -9.03 -14.98
C ASN A 42 -3.26 -8.97 -13.47
N VAL A 43 -2.28 -8.59 -12.65
CA VAL A 43 -2.46 -8.38 -11.20
C VAL A 43 -3.54 -7.34 -10.95
N THR A 44 -3.48 -6.21 -11.65
CA THR A 44 -4.45 -5.12 -11.49
C THR A 44 -5.86 -5.56 -11.89
N GLN A 45 -5.98 -6.27 -13.00
CA GLN A 45 -7.27 -6.80 -13.46
C GLN A 45 -7.87 -7.79 -12.47
N ARG A 46 -7.07 -8.73 -11.94
CA ARG A 46 -7.51 -9.70 -10.92
C ARG A 46 -7.94 -9.00 -9.64
N LEU A 47 -7.22 -7.96 -9.23
CA LEU A 47 -7.58 -7.15 -8.08
C LEU A 47 -8.92 -6.45 -8.27
N ASN A 48 -9.17 -5.84 -9.44
CA ASN A 48 -10.44 -5.18 -9.72
C ASN A 48 -11.62 -6.15 -9.60
N ILE A 49 -11.48 -7.36 -10.17
CA ILE A 49 -12.51 -8.40 -10.05
C ILE A 49 -12.78 -8.76 -8.57
N ALA A 50 -11.74 -8.86 -7.75
CA ALA A 50 -11.90 -9.14 -6.32
C ALA A 50 -12.59 -7.98 -5.58
N VAL A 51 -12.24 -6.74 -5.92
CA VAL A 51 -12.84 -5.52 -5.36
C VAL A 51 -14.31 -5.42 -5.74
N ASP A 52 -14.67 -5.70 -6.99
CA ASP A 52 -16.06 -5.66 -7.47
C ASP A 52 -16.93 -6.69 -6.73
N ARG A 53 -16.38 -7.89 -6.49
CA ARG A 53 -17.05 -8.93 -5.67
C ARG A 53 -17.19 -8.49 -4.22
N ALA A 54 -16.15 -7.93 -3.62
CA ALA A 54 -16.21 -7.43 -2.24
C ALA A 54 -17.19 -6.26 -2.09
N ALA A 55 -17.35 -5.44 -3.14
CA ALA A 55 -18.26 -4.31 -3.15
C ALA A 55 -19.74 -4.74 -3.05
N LEU A 56 -20.08 -5.99 -3.40
CA LEU A 56 -21.42 -6.55 -3.19
C LEU A 56 -21.78 -6.61 -1.69
N ALA A 57 -20.82 -6.98 -0.84
CA ALA A 57 -21.00 -6.99 0.62
C ALA A 57 -20.75 -5.61 1.25
N HIS A 58 -19.79 -4.85 0.72
CA HIS A 58 -19.38 -3.55 1.25
C HIS A 58 -19.44 -2.47 0.17
N LYS A 59 -20.61 -1.83 0.04
CA LYS A 59 -20.87 -0.79 -0.98
C LYS A 59 -19.93 0.43 -0.89
N SER A 60 -19.23 0.64 0.21
CA SER A 60 -18.23 1.73 0.33
C SER A 60 -17.00 1.51 -0.56
N LEU A 61 -16.71 0.26 -0.95
CA LEU A 61 -15.55 -0.08 -1.78
C LEU A 61 -15.72 0.37 -3.23
N SER A 62 -16.95 0.43 -3.77
CA SER A 62 -17.21 0.85 -5.15
C SER A 62 -16.85 2.32 -5.41
N LYS A 63 -16.78 3.14 -4.37
CA LYS A 63 -16.40 4.56 -4.44
C LYS A 63 -14.89 4.79 -4.31
N ARG A 64 -14.10 3.73 -4.04
CA ARG A 64 -12.66 3.85 -3.77
C ARG A 64 -11.84 3.26 -4.91
N LYS A 65 -10.80 3.98 -5.33
CA LYS A 65 -9.82 3.47 -6.28
C LYS A 65 -8.81 2.61 -5.52
N ILE A 66 -8.93 1.29 -5.62
CA ILE A 66 -8.03 0.34 -4.96
C ILE A 66 -6.97 -0.13 -5.96
N SER A 67 -5.71 -0.17 -5.54
CA SER A 67 -4.59 -0.64 -6.36
C SER A 67 -3.59 -1.42 -5.52
N PRO A 68 -2.71 -2.24 -6.13
CA PRO A 68 -1.71 -3.00 -5.37
C PRO A 68 -0.81 -2.10 -4.51
N HIS A 69 -0.47 -0.90 -5.00
CA HIS A 69 0.34 0.06 -4.25
C HIS A 69 -0.39 0.60 -3.01
N ILE A 70 -1.72 0.79 -3.09
CA ILE A 70 -2.53 1.23 -1.94
C ILE A 70 -2.55 0.13 -0.87
N ILE A 71 -2.74 -1.12 -1.27
CA ILE A 71 -2.74 -2.27 -0.34
C ILE A 71 -1.38 -2.39 0.37
N ARG A 72 -0.28 -2.22 -0.38
CA ARG A 72 1.06 -2.19 0.21
C ARG A 72 1.21 -1.05 1.22
N HIS A 73 0.72 0.15 0.88
CA HIS A 73 0.77 1.30 1.77
C HIS A 73 -0.07 1.09 3.04
N THR A 74 -1.29 0.57 2.93
CA THR A 74 -2.14 0.30 4.10
C THR A 74 -1.54 -0.78 4.99
N THR A 75 -0.90 -1.80 4.41
CA THR A 75 -0.22 -2.84 5.18
C THR A 75 0.93 -2.25 6.00
N ALA A 76 1.74 -1.38 5.40
CA ALA A 76 2.83 -0.69 6.09
C ALA A 76 2.33 0.18 7.26
N ILE A 77 1.25 0.95 7.04
CA ILE A 77 0.62 1.78 8.08
C ILE A 77 0.09 0.91 9.22
N HIS A 78 -0.60 -0.20 8.92
CA HIS A 78 -1.12 -1.09 9.97
C HIS A 78 0.01 -1.71 10.80
N LEU A 79 1.14 -2.09 10.18
CA LEU A 79 2.31 -2.58 10.90
C LEU A 79 2.88 -1.49 11.83
N LEU A 80 2.99 -0.25 11.33
CA LEU A 80 3.46 0.88 12.13
C LEU A 80 2.55 1.14 13.34
N GLN A 81 1.23 1.17 13.12
CA GLN A 81 0.22 1.37 14.16
C GLN A 81 0.21 0.26 15.21
N SER A 82 0.56 -0.97 14.80
CA SER A 82 0.75 -2.09 15.73
C SER A 82 2.02 -2.01 16.58
N GLY A 83 2.86 -0.98 16.38
CA GLY A 83 4.08 -0.74 17.15
C GLY A 83 5.32 -1.42 16.58
N VAL A 84 5.27 -1.96 15.36
CA VAL A 84 6.47 -2.49 14.70
C VAL A 84 7.41 -1.34 14.38
N ALA A 85 8.69 -1.50 14.75
CA ALA A 85 9.69 -0.50 14.47
C ALA A 85 9.82 -0.24 12.96
N PHE A 86 9.94 1.03 12.60
CA PHE A 86 10.04 1.51 11.23
C PHE A 86 11.14 0.81 10.40
N SER A 87 12.30 0.56 11.01
CA SER A 87 13.42 -0.14 10.38
C SER A 87 13.05 -1.55 9.94
N VAL A 88 12.24 -2.26 10.73
CA VAL A 88 11.74 -3.60 10.40
C VAL A 88 10.74 -3.53 9.25
N ILE A 89 9.85 -2.54 9.24
CA ILE A 89 8.88 -2.36 8.15
C ILE A 89 9.59 -2.05 6.83
N ALA A 90 10.60 -1.18 6.85
CA ALA A 90 11.40 -0.85 5.68
C ALA A 90 12.12 -2.07 5.10
N LEU A 91 12.67 -2.92 5.98
CA LEU A 91 13.30 -4.19 5.60
C LEU A 91 12.29 -5.17 4.98
N TRP A 92 11.12 -5.33 5.60
CA TRP A 92 10.05 -6.22 5.11
C TRP A 92 9.52 -5.79 3.73
N LEU A 93 9.49 -4.48 3.47
CA LEU A 93 9.05 -3.94 2.20
C LEU A 93 10.19 -3.90 1.16
N GLY A 94 11.44 -4.12 1.55
CA GLY A 94 12.58 -4.16 0.62
C GLY A 94 12.91 -2.79 0.03
N HIS A 95 12.76 -1.72 0.82
CA HIS A 95 13.13 -0.38 0.39
C HIS A 95 14.63 -0.15 0.65
N GLU A 96 15.42 0.06 -0.40
CA GLU A 96 16.81 0.54 -0.28
C GLU A 96 16.87 2.01 0.19
N SER A 97 15.78 2.77 -0.01
CA SER A 97 15.68 4.20 0.32
C SER A 97 14.62 4.49 1.39
N THR A 98 15.05 5.14 2.48
CA THR A 98 14.25 5.53 3.67
C THR A 98 13.18 6.60 3.39
N THR A 99 13.22 7.25 2.22
CA THR A 99 12.38 8.40 1.85
C THR A 99 10.90 8.05 1.67
N THR A 100 10.60 6.83 1.23
CA THR A 100 9.21 6.36 1.07
C THR A 100 8.59 5.92 2.40
N THR A 101 9.43 5.63 3.38
CA THR A 101 9.01 5.15 4.70
C THR A 101 8.73 6.33 5.63
N HIS A 102 9.47 7.45 5.55
CA HIS A 102 9.22 8.68 6.35
C HIS A 102 7.76 9.17 6.24
N ARG A 103 7.15 9.00 5.07
CA ARG A 103 5.74 9.33 4.80
C ARG A 103 4.76 8.61 5.73
N TYR A 104 5.12 7.44 6.27
CA TYR A 104 4.28 6.72 7.22
C TYR A 104 4.25 7.37 8.60
N VAL A 105 5.38 7.93 9.05
CA VAL A 105 5.48 8.67 10.33
C VAL A 105 4.71 9.98 10.25
N GLU A 106 4.77 10.66 9.10
CA GLU A 106 3.95 11.85 8.84
C GLU A 106 2.45 11.55 8.82
N ALA A 107 2.06 10.34 8.40
CA ALA A 107 0.65 9.95 8.26
C ALA A 107 0.02 9.47 9.59
N ASP A 108 0.81 8.98 10.55
CA ASP A 108 0.27 8.43 11.80
C ASP A 108 0.11 9.50 12.89
N LEU A 109 -1.10 10.04 12.99
CA LEU A 109 -1.48 11.03 14.01
C LEU A 109 -1.31 10.50 15.44
N ALA A 110 -1.55 9.20 15.68
CA ALA A 110 -1.41 8.63 17.02
C ALA A 110 0.06 8.59 17.47
N MET A 111 0.99 8.40 16.53
CA MET A 111 2.43 8.47 16.80
C MET A 111 2.87 9.91 17.07
N LYS A 112 2.32 10.89 16.34
CA LYS A 112 2.54 12.31 16.61
C LYS A 112 1.99 12.73 17.96
N GLU A 113 0.78 12.32 18.32
CA GLU A 113 0.19 12.57 19.63
C GLU A 113 1.03 11.97 20.76
N LYS A 114 1.48 10.71 20.61
CA LYS A 114 2.40 10.10 21.59
C LYS A 114 3.75 10.81 21.69
N ALA A 115 4.28 11.32 20.59
CA ALA A 115 5.52 12.09 20.59
C ALA A 115 5.31 13.45 21.29
N LEU A 116 4.22 14.15 20.99
CA LEU A 116 3.83 15.39 21.63
C LEU A 116 3.59 15.21 23.12
N ALA A 117 2.90 14.14 23.53
CA ALA A 117 2.64 13.83 24.94
C ALA A 117 3.90 13.52 25.76
N ARG A 118 5.03 13.20 25.09
CA ARG A 118 6.34 12.97 25.74
C ARG A 118 7.18 14.23 25.84
N LEU A 119 6.79 15.30 25.15
CA LEU A 119 7.49 16.58 25.19
C LEU A 119 6.87 17.41 26.32
N GLN A 120 7.72 18.05 27.13
CA GLN A 120 7.28 19.12 28.01
C GLN A 120 6.90 20.33 27.15
N GLU A 121 5.84 21.03 27.54
CA GLU A 121 5.47 22.29 26.87
C GLU A 121 6.67 23.24 26.96
N PRO A 122 7.18 23.74 25.82
CA PRO A 122 8.24 24.72 25.86
C PRO A 122 7.70 26.00 26.50
N GLU A 123 8.42 26.57 27.48
CA GLU A 123 8.17 27.92 27.99
C GLU A 123 8.57 28.95 26.92
N THR A 124 7.84 28.95 25.81
CA THR A 124 8.06 29.88 24.70
C THR A 124 6.79 30.68 24.51
N THR A 125 6.86 31.96 24.80
CA THR A 125 5.87 32.93 24.34
C THR A 125 5.91 32.94 22.81
N ILE A 126 4.82 32.50 22.18
CA ILE A 126 4.65 32.57 20.73
C ILE A 126 4.51 34.05 20.36
N SER A 127 5.64 34.69 20.06
CA SER A 127 5.64 36.04 19.49
C SER A 127 5.32 35.93 18.01
N ARG A 128 4.25 36.60 17.57
CA ARG A 128 3.96 36.75 16.14
C ARG A 128 5.01 37.71 15.60
N TYR A 129 5.76 37.27 14.59
CA TYR A 129 6.73 38.14 13.91
C TYR A 129 6.00 39.39 13.42
N GLN A 130 6.42 40.54 13.93
CA GLN A 130 5.93 41.84 13.54
C GLN A 130 7.15 42.56 12.95
N PRO A 131 7.21 42.73 11.62
CA PRO A 131 8.34 43.40 11.00
C PRO A 131 8.41 44.84 11.47
N ASP A 132 9.62 45.37 11.63
CA ASP A 132 9.81 46.80 11.86
C ASP A 132 9.30 47.58 10.65
N ASP A 133 8.37 48.51 10.88
CA ASP A 133 7.69 49.26 9.82
C ASP A 133 8.68 50.00 8.91
N ASP A 134 9.77 50.52 9.47
CA ASP A 134 10.83 51.20 8.71
C ASP A 134 11.55 50.26 7.75
N ALA A 135 11.88 49.04 8.18
CA ALA A 135 12.55 48.04 7.35
C ALA A 135 11.61 47.49 6.26
N LEU A 136 10.31 47.36 6.57
CA LEU A 136 9.29 46.96 5.60
C LEU A 136 9.08 48.04 4.53
N MET A 137 9.04 49.31 4.95
CA MET A 137 8.90 50.45 4.03
C MET A 137 10.13 50.61 3.13
N GLN A 138 11.34 50.37 3.64
CA GLN A 138 12.56 50.36 2.85
C GLN A 138 12.53 49.26 1.77
N PHE A 139 12.14 48.05 2.15
CA PHE A 139 12.01 46.92 1.24
C PHE A 139 10.98 47.15 0.12
N LEU A 140 9.85 47.81 0.43
CA LEU A 140 8.81 48.12 -0.55
C LEU A 140 9.17 49.28 -1.49
N GLN A 141 10.11 50.15 -1.10
CA GLN A 141 10.59 51.26 -1.93
C GLN A 141 11.69 50.83 -2.91
N ASP A 142 12.40 49.74 -2.62
CA ASP A 142 13.43 49.15 -3.49
C ASP A 142 12.87 48.18 -4.56
N LEU A 143 11.54 48.10 -4.69
CA LEU A 143 10.78 47.29 -5.67
C LEU A 143 10.35 48.12 -6.88
#